data_AF-A0A838I0P5-F1
#
_entry.id   AF-A0A838I0P5-F1
#
_cell.length_a   1.000
_cell.length_b   1.000
_cell.length_c   1.000
_cell.angle_alpha   90.00
_cell.angle_beta   90.00
_cell.angle_gamma   90.00
#
_symmetry.space_group_name_H-M   'P 1'
#
loop_
_entity.id
_entity.type
_entity.pdbx_description
1 polymer ?
#
loop_
_entity_poly.entity_id
_entity_poly.type
_entity_poly.pdbx_seq_one_letter_code
_entity_poly.pdbx_strand_id
1 'polypeptide(L)'
;MLPLSTWIWETLPLLRYTQFPWRLMGPLAALLAAGAGIVSARLILSRWELPAQVAVLALAVLNAWPAIRQYEPLVPEIVGRIEPALTAHNIQSSDLRTTVNDEYLPPGADLSEVQPVAGFRLFKRWAFPVWTAARDGETLPAETGPGGVVAVQINSERDNVVLSLRKPRVRRSCELVSGVAVLILIAVAAAGRMRRTRTAEAND
;
A
#
# COMPACT_ATOMS: atom_id res chain seq x y z
N MET A 1 1.95 -4.38 -21.56
CA MET A 1 3.31 -4.72 -21.09
C MET A 1 4.28 -4.55 -22.25
N LEU A 2 5.52 -4.13 -22.00
CA LEU A 2 6.52 -4.06 -23.07
C LEU A 2 6.88 -5.50 -23.50
N PRO A 3 6.91 -5.84 -24.81
CA PRO A 3 7.16 -7.20 -25.30
C PRO A 3 8.48 -7.81 -24.84
N LEU A 4 9.46 -6.96 -24.50
CA LEU A 4 10.75 -7.40 -24.00
C LEU A 4 10.66 -7.99 -22.56
N SER A 5 9.64 -7.60 -21.80
CA SER A 5 9.50 -7.97 -20.38
C SER A 5 8.70 -9.25 -20.16
N THR A 6 7.86 -9.66 -21.10
CA THR A 6 6.96 -10.84 -20.98
C THR A 6 7.72 -12.13 -20.70
N TRP A 7 8.87 -12.33 -21.37
CA TRP A 7 9.70 -13.52 -21.17
C TRP A 7 10.17 -13.68 -19.71
N ILE A 8 10.50 -12.57 -19.04
CA ILE A 8 10.91 -12.58 -17.62
C ILE A 8 9.74 -13.00 -16.72
N TRP A 9 8.54 -12.50 -17.00
CA TRP A 9 7.33 -12.82 -16.24
C TRP A 9 6.87 -14.27 -16.43
N GLU A 10 7.10 -14.84 -17.62
CA GLU A 10 6.77 -16.24 -17.94
C GLU A 10 7.79 -17.23 -17.38
N THR A 11 9.07 -16.86 -17.32
CA THR A 11 10.15 -17.75 -16.87
C THR A 11 10.26 -17.82 -15.35
N LEU A 12 9.84 -16.78 -14.62
CA LEU A 12 9.95 -16.71 -13.17
C LEU A 12 8.56 -16.80 -12.50
N PRO A 13 8.07 -18.01 -12.16
CA PRO A 13 6.72 -18.21 -11.64
C PRO A 13 6.46 -17.48 -10.31
N LEU A 14 7.51 -17.23 -9.52
CA LEU A 14 7.43 -16.47 -8.26
C LEU A 14 7.32 -14.94 -8.47
N LEU A 15 7.69 -14.41 -9.64
CA LEU A 15 7.63 -12.98 -9.90
C LEU A 15 6.17 -12.47 -9.89
N ARG A 16 5.24 -13.29 -10.39
CA ARG A 16 3.80 -12.98 -10.39
C ARG A 16 3.22 -12.84 -8.98
N TYR A 17 3.76 -13.59 -8.02
CA TYR A 17 3.33 -13.50 -6.62
C TYR A 17 3.95 -12.31 -5.89
N THR A 18 5.14 -11.86 -6.31
CA THR A 18 5.87 -10.73 -5.74
C THR A 18 5.61 -9.39 -6.43
N GLN A 19 4.87 -9.38 -7.54
CA GLN A 19 4.46 -8.17 -8.29
C GLN A 19 3.84 -7.10 -7.40
N PHE A 20 3.17 -7.52 -6.32
CA PHE A 20 2.54 -6.62 -5.37
C PHE A 20 3.30 -6.65 -4.04
N PRO A 21 4.12 -5.63 -3.73
CA PRO A 21 5.02 -5.65 -2.58
C PRO A 21 4.29 -5.81 -1.24
N TRP A 22 3.03 -5.39 -1.16
CA TRP A 22 2.22 -5.56 0.06
C TRP A 22 1.90 -7.03 0.38
N ARG A 23 1.95 -7.95 -0.60
CA ARG A 23 1.80 -9.39 -0.36
C ARG A 23 2.92 -9.96 0.50
N LEU A 24 4.09 -9.32 0.49
CA LEU A 24 5.22 -9.69 1.33
C LEU A 24 5.15 -9.08 2.74
N MET A 25 4.17 -8.20 3.03
CA MET A 25 4.03 -7.61 4.36
C MET A 25 3.76 -8.67 5.44
N GLY A 26 3.00 -9.73 5.14
CA GLY A 26 2.73 -10.82 6.08
C GLY A 26 3.99 -11.58 6.49
N PRO A 27 4.73 -12.17 5.53
CA PRO A 27 6.02 -12.81 5.79
C PRO A 27 7.02 -11.87 6.48
N LEU A 28 7.10 -10.61 6.02
CA LEU A 28 7.98 -9.61 6.62
C LEU A 28 7.60 -9.33 8.09
N ALA A 29 6.31 -9.20 8.40
CA ALA A 29 5.84 -8.99 9.77
C ALA A 29 6.21 -10.16 10.69
N ALA A 30 6.08 -11.41 10.21
CA ALA A 30 6.48 -12.58 10.97
C ALA A 30 7.99 -12.61 11.25
N LEU A 31 8.81 -12.32 10.25
CA LEU A 31 10.27 -12.24 10.40
C LEU A 31 10.70 -11.10 11.34
N LEU A 32 10.05 -9.94 11.23
CA LEU A 32 10.31 -8.80 12.12
C LEU A 32 9.88 -9.10 13.56
N ALA A 33 8.75 -9.78 13.77
CA ALA A 33 8.30 -10.20 15.09
C ALA A 33 9.28 -11.19 15.74
N ALA A 34 9.72 -12.21 14.99
CA ALA A 34 10.72 -13.16 15.47
C ALA A 34 12.06 -12.48 15.77
N GLY A 35 12.53 -11.61 14.87
CA GLY A 35 13.76 -10.83 15.06
C GLY A 35 13.70 -9.90 16.27
N ALA A 36 12.59 -9.18 16.43
CA ALA A 36 12.35 -8.31 17.59
C ALA A 36 12.33 -9.13 18.90
N GLY A 37 11.72 -10.31 18.90
CA GLY A 37 11.73 -11.23 20.05
C GLY A 37 13.13 -11.69 20.43
N ILE A 38 13.94 -12.13 19.46
CA ILE A 38 15.32 -12.57 19.68
C ILE A 38 16.19 -11.42 20.20
N VAL A 39 16.07 -10.23 19.60
CA VAL A 39 16.79 -9.03 20.02
C VAL A 39 16.38 -8.60 21.43
N SER A 40 15.09 -8.63 21.73
CA SER A 40 14.57 -8.31 23.07
C SER A 40 15.08 -9.29 24.12
N ALA A 41 15.04 -10.60 23.84
CA ALA A 41 15.55 -11.63 24.74
C ALA A 41 17.07 -11.56 24.98
N ARG A 42 17.83 -10.96 24.04
CA ARG A 42 19.29 -10.78 24.16
C ARG A 42 19.69 -9.46 24.83
N LEU A 43 18.87 -8.42 24.71
CA LEU A 43 19.16 -7.07 25.24
C LEU A 43 18.53 -6.82 26.61
N ILE A 44 17.43 -7.48 26.90
CA ILE A 44 16.71 -7.36 28.16
C ILE A 44 17.00 -8.63 28.94
N LEU A 45 18.02 -8.55 29.80
CA LEU A 45 18.34 -9.53 30.85
C LEU A 45 18.34 -8.75 32.18
N SER A 46 17.20 -8.20 32.56
CA SER A 46 17.09 -7.26 33.68
C SER A 46 15.72 -7.33 34.31
N ARG A 47 15.60 -6.99 35.60
CA ARG A 47 14.33 -6.90 36.37
C ARG A 47 13.21 -6.05 35.75
N TRP A 48 13.45 -5.44 34.59
CA TRP A 48 12.54 -4.59 33.84
C TRP A 48 11.92 -5.27 32.61
N GLU A 49 12.07 -6.60 32.41
CA GLU A 49 11.55 -7.26 31.19
C GLU A 49 10.04 -7.11 31.01
N LEU A 50 9.27 -7.48 32.04
CA LEU A 50 7.82 -7.42 31.99
C LEU A 50 7.29 -5.98 31.79
N PRO A 51 7.72 -4.96 32.56
CA PRO A 51 7.24 -3.60 32.31
C PRO A 51 7.68 -3.05 30.95
N ALA A 52 8.87 -3.41 30.44
CA ALA A 52 9.29 -3.01 29.10
C ALA A 52 8.43 -3.67 28.01
N GLN A 53 8.15 -4.97 28.11
CA GLN A 53 7.27 -5.69 27.17
C GLN A 53 5.85 -5.12 27.17
N VAL A 54 5.28 -4.87 28.36
CA VAL A 54 3.96 -4.25 28.51
C VAL A 54 3.93 -2.85 27.90
N ALA A 55 4.98 -2.04 28.12
CA ALA A 55 5.08 -0.72 27.53
C ALA A 55 5.15 -0.77 26.00
N VAL A 56 5.93 -1.70 25.42
CA VAL A 56 6.00 -1.89 23.96
C VAL A 56 4.65 -2.32 23.39
N LEU A 57 3.98 -3.27 24.02
CA LEU A 57 2.64 -3.71 23.59
C LEU A 57 1.64 -2.56 23.66
N ALA A 58 1.63 -1.80 24.76
CA ALA A 58 0.77 -0.64 24.92
C ALA A 58 1.03 0.41 23.83
N LEU A 59 2.30 0.70 23.52
CA LEU A 59 2.66 1.61 22.44
C LEU A 59 2.21 1.09 21.06
N ALA A 60 2.33 -0.22 20.80
CA ALA A 60 1.86 -0.82 19.55
C ALA A 60 0.32 -0.71 19.42
N VAL A 61 -0.42 -0.98 20.48
CA VAL A 61 -1.89 -0.83 20.52
C VAL A 61 -2.29 0.63 20.33
N LEU A 62 -1.64 1.56 21.03
CA LEU A 62 -1.88 3.00 20.87
C LEU A 62 -1.57 3.49 19.45
N ASN A 63 -0.53 2.94 18.82
CA ASN A 63 -0.21 3.24 17.43
C ASN A 63 -1.27 2.72 16.44
N ALA A 64 -1.81 1.52 16.68
CA ALA A 64 -2.86 0.93 15.85
C ALA A 64 -4.25 1.53 16.08
N TRP A 65 -4.47 2.19 17.23
CA TRP A 65 -5.77 2.69 17.67
C TRP A 65 -6.51 3.58 16.67
N PRO A 66 -5.87 4.58 16.02
CA PRO A 66 -6.57 5.44 15.06
C PRO A 66 -7.12 4.66 13.86
N ALA A 67 -6.39 3.64 13.39
CA ALA A 67 -6.83 2.79 12.28
C ALA A 67 -8.01 1.91 12.70
N ILE A 68 -7.97 1.35 13.91
CA ILE A 68 -9.08 0.55 14.46
C ILE A 68 -10.32 1.42 14.64
N ARG A 69 -10.19 2.67 15.10
CA ARG A 69 -11.32 3.60 15.24
C ARG A 69 -11.93 4.06 13.92
N GLN A 70 -11.15 4.05 12.84
CA GLN A 70 -11.63 4.38 11.50
C GLN A 70 -12.30 3.18 10.81
N TYR A 71 -12.33 2.01 11.45
CA TYR A 71 -13.03 0.85 10.91
C TYR A 71 -14.55 1.08 10.99
N GLU A 72 -15.17 1.29 9.84
CA GLU A 72 -16.62 1.27 9.69
C GLU A 72 -17.04 -0.13 9.22
N PRO A 73 -17.85 -0.87 10.00
CA PRO A 73 -18.37 -2.16 9.55
C PRO A 73 -19.26 -1.94 8.33
N LEU A 74 -19.17 -2.84 7.35
CA LEU A 74 -20.06 -2.80 6.19
C LEU A 74 -21.52 -2.96 6.66
N VAL A 75 -22.40 -2.15 6.06
CA VAL A 75 -23.84 -2.20 6.34
C VAL A 75 -24.38 -3.60 5.98
N PRO A 76 -25.20 -4.25 6.83
CA PRO A 76 -25.67 -5.62 6.60
C PRO A 76 -26.34 -5.84 5.24
N GLU A 77 -27.05 -4.83 4.74
CA GLU A 77 -27.66 -4.84 3.41
C GLU A 77 -26.63 -4.95 2.29
N ILE A 78 -25.51 -4.22 2.41
CA ILE A 78 -24.39 -4.28 1.45
C ILE A 78 -23.72 -5.65 1.53
N VAL A 79 -23.50 -6.17 2.74
CA VAL A 79 -22.93 -7.51 2.94
C VAL A 79 -23.80 -8.57 2.29
N GLY A 80 -25.12 -8.54 2.51
CA GLY A 80 -26.06 -9.49 1.90
C GLY A 80 -26.13 -9.42 0.37
N ARG A 81 -25.72 -8.31 -0.25
CA ARG A 81 -25.60 -8.19 -1.72
C ARG A 81 -24.23 -8.62 -2.24
N ILE A 82 -23.17 -8.36 -1.49
CA ILE A 82 -21.79 -8.69 -1.87
C ILE A 82 -21.51 -10.18 -1.70
N GLU A 83 -21.94 -10.78 -0.59
CA GLU A 83 -21.62 -12.16 -0.23
C GLU A 83 -22.07 -13.19 -1.31
N PRO A 84 -23.30 -13.11 -1.87
CA PRO A 84 -23.69 -13.97 -2.99
C PRO A 84 -22.91 -13.65 -4.27
N ALA A 85 -22.57 -12.37 -4.49
CA ALA A 85 -21.84 -11.93 -5.67
C ALA A 85 -20.37 -12.37 -5.67
N LEU A 86 -19.78 -12.64 -4.50
CA LEU A 86 -18.42 -13.14 -4.32
C LEU A 86 -18.29 -14.67 -4.40
N THR A 87 -19.35 -15.39 -4.75
CA THR A 87 -19.26 -16.83 -5.00
C THR A 87 -18.45 -17.10 -6.27
N ALA A 88 -17.69 -18.21 -6.31
CA ALA A 88 -16.83 -18.53 -7.46
C ALA A 88 -17.59 -18.53 -8.80
N HIS A 89 -18.84 -19.04 -8.80
CA HIS A 89 -19.69 -19.04 -9.98
C HIS A 89 -20.09 -17.62 -10.41
N ASN A 90 -20.53 -16.77 -9.48
CA ASN A 90 -20.95 -15.41 -9.79
C ASN A 90 -19.77 -14.51 -10.17
N ILE A 91 -18.57 -14.71 -9.61
CA ILE A 91 -17.36 -14.01 -10.05
C ILE A 91 -17.01 -14.36 -11.49
N GLN A 92 -17.23 -15.61 -11.91
CA GLN A 92 -16.96 -16.05 -13.29
C GLN A 92 -18.03 -15.57 -14.28
N SER A 93 -19.28 -15.43 -13.85
CA SER A 93 -20.42 -15.11 -14.72
C SER A 93 -20.89 -13.65 -14.68
N SER A 94 -20.49 -12.86 -13.68
CA SER A 94 -20.87 -11.46 -13.56
C SER A 94 -19.78 -10.50 -14.09
N ASP A 95 -20.20 -9.32 -14.54
CA ASP A 95 -19.34 -8.20 -14.92
C ASP A 95 -18.65 -7.52 -13.71
N LEU A 96 -18.67 -8.14 -12.52
CA LEU A 96 -17.90 -7.69 -11.37
C LEU A 96 -16.41 -7.93 -11.63
N ARG A 97 -15.83 -6.99 -12.38
CA ARG A 97 -14.39 -6.87 -12.58
C ARG A 97 -13.75 -6.46 -11.26
N THR A 98 -13.41 -7.45 -10.45
CA THR A 98 -12.56 -7.29 -9.25
C THR A 98 -11.11 -6.96 -9.61
N THR A 99 -10.79 -6.91 -10.90
CA THR A 99 -9.45 -6.69 -11.44
C THR A 99 -9.37 -5.39 -12.22
N VAL A 100 -8.50 -4.52 -11.73
CA VAL A 100 -8.33 -3.12 -12.14
C VAL A 100 -7.46 -2.99 -13.38
N ASN A 101 -6.87 -4.09 -13.84
CA ASN A 101 -5.64 -4.00 -14.60
C ASN A 101 -5.61 -4.84 -15.86
N ASP A 102 -6.76 -5.12 -16.48
CA ASP A 102 -6.80 -5.71 -17.83
C ASP A 102 -6.01 -7.05 -17.94
N GLU A 103 -5.66 -7.67 -16.80
CA GLU A 103 -4.72 -8.81 -16.67
C GLU A 103 -5.28 -10.13 -17.22
N TYR A 104 -6.57 -10.14 -17.57
CA TYR A 104 -7.29 -11.29 -18.12
C TYR A 104 -7.88 -11.03 -19.51
N LEU A 105 -7.61 -9.88 -20.13
CA LEU A 105 -8.11 -9.63 -21.49
C LEU A 105 -7.27 -10.41 -22.52
N PRO A 106 -7.90 -10.98 -23.56
CA PRO A 106 -7.18 -11.64 -24.64
C PRO A 106 -6.18 -10.66 -25.29
N PRO A 107 -5.02 -11.15 -25.75
CA PRO A 107 -4.11 -10.36 -26.57
C PRO A 107 -4.87 -9.79 -27.78
N GLY A 108 -4.93 -8.46 -27.90
CA GLY A 108 -5.65 -7.77 -28.98
C GLY A 108 -6.98 -7.10 -28.60
N ALA A 109 -7.41 -7.16 -27.34
CA ALA A 109 -8.51 -6.33 -26.87
C ALA A 109 -8.14 -4.84 -27.00
N ASP A 110 -8.96 -4.06 -27.72
CA ASP A 110 -8.77 -2.61 -27.82
C ASP A 110 -9.18 -1.95 -26.51
N LEU A 111 -8.21 -1.27 -25.90
CA LEU A 111 -8.27 -0.72 -24.54
C LEU A 111 -8.44 0.80 -24.54
N SER A 112 -8.53 1.41 -25.72
CA SER A 112 -8.54 2.85 -25.92
C SER A 112 -9.90 3.51 -25.66
N GLU A 113 -10.98 2.73 -25.66
CA GLU A 113 -12.34 3.24 -25.51
C GLU A 113 -13.02 2.62 -24.28
N VAL A 114 -12.73 3.15 -23.09
CA VAL A 114 -13.77 3.17 -22.05
C VAL A 114 -14.75 4.24 -22.53
N GLN A 115 -15.96 3.82 -22.95
CA GLN A 115 -16.92 4.69 -23.64
C GLN A 115 -17.00 6.06 -22.95
N PRO A 116 -16.96 7.17 -23.71
CA PRO A 116 -17.24 8.48 -23.16
C PRO A 116 -18.67 8.46 -22.61
N VAL A 117 -18.80 8.44 -21.29
CA VAL A 117 -20.05 8.85 -20.65
C VAL A 117 -20.18 10.32 -21.01
N ALA A 118 -21.25 10.71 -21.72
CA ALA A 118 -21.38 12.03 -22.32
C ALA A 118 -20.93 13.15 -21.36
N GLY A 119 -19.87 13.88 -21.75
CA GLY A 119 -19.29 14.97 -20.94
C GLY A 119 -18.23 14.56 -19.92
N PHE A 120 -17.81 13.30 -19.83
CA PHE A 120 -16.76 12.85 -18.91
C PHE A 120 -15.63 12.12 -19.62
N ARG A 121 -14.39 12.39 -19.18
CA ARG A 121 -13.20 11.59 -19.50
C ARG A 121 -12.86 10.70 -18.32
N LEU A 122 -12.86 9.39 -18.55
CA LEU A 122 -12.51 8.38 -17.57
C LEU A 122 -11.01 8.05 -17.66
N PHE A 123 -10.32 8.07 -16.52
CA PHE A 123 -8.92 7.68 -16.41
C PHE A 123 -8.84 6.28 -15.83
N LYS A 124 -7.95 5.43 -16.35
CA LYS A 124 -7.65 4.10 -15.78
C LYS A 124 -6.86 4.17 -14.46
N ARG A 125 -7.38 4.92 -13.49
CA ARG A 125 -6.83 5.15 -12.15
C ARG A 125 -7.98 5.15 -11.16
N TRP A 126 -7.82 4.50 -10.01
CA TRP A 126 -8.79 4.57 -8.92
C TRP A 126 -8.98 6.01 -8.44
N ALA A 127 -10.24 6.40 -8.23
CA ALA A 127 -10.60 7.64 -7.59
C ALA A 127 -10.11 7.63 -6.14
N PHE A 128 -9.17 8.52 -5.86
CA PHE A 128 -8.63 8.81 -4.55
C PHE A 128 -8.66 10.32 -4.35
N PRO A 129 -8.92 10.83 -3.13
CA PRO A 129 -9.06 12.27 -2.85
C PRO A 129 -7.82 13.12 -3.16
N VAL A 130 -6.70 12.49 -3.50
CA VAL A 130 -5.39 13.13 -3.71
C VAL A 130 -5.07 13.37 -5.19
N TRP A 131 -5.93 12.90 -6.09
CA TRP A 131 -5.84 13.21 -7.50
C TRP A 131 -6.30 14.63 -7.79
N THR A 132 -5.53 15.34 -8.61
CA THR A 132 -5.89 16.66 -9.11
C THR A 132 -5.83 16.64 -10.64
N ALA A 133 -6.95 16.98 -11.28
CA ALA A 133 -7.01 17.13 -12.72
C ALA A 133 -6.74 18.59 -13.09
N ALA A 134 -6.03 18.84 -14.18
CA ALA A 134 -5.86 20.16 -14.74
C ALA A 134 -6.13 20.15 -16.25
N ARG A 135 -6.92 21.11 -16.73
CA ARG A 135 -7.14 21.37 -18.16
C ARG A 135 -6.44 22.67 -18.51
N ASP A 136 -5.44 22.60 -19.38
CA ASP A 136 -4.65 23.76 -19.81
C ASP A 136 -4.10 24.62 -18.64
N GLY A 137 -3.81 23.97 -17.51
CA GLY A 137 -3.33 24.61 -16.27
C GLY A 137 -4.41 25.00 -15.26
N GLU A 138 -5.69 24.99 -15.65
CA GLU A 138 -6.82 25.23 -14.75
C GLU A 138 -7.21 23.95 -14.00
N THR A 139 -7.33 24.02 -12.67
CA THR A 139 -7.67 22.84 -11.86
C THR A 139 -9.14 22.46 -12.05
N LEU A 140 -9.39 21.21 -12.41
CA LEU A 140 -10.73 20.64 -12.53
C LEU A 140 -11.02 19.70 -11.34
N PRO A 141 -12.29 19.63 -10.89
CA PRO A 141 -12.71 18.63 -9.93
C PRO A 141 -12.57 17.23 -10.54
N ALA A 142 -11.95 16.33 -9.79
CA ALA A 142 -11.88 14.91 -10.10
C ALA A 142 -12.99 14.20 -9.31
N GLU A 143 -13.87 13.50 -10.03
CA GLU A 143 -14.99 12.76 -9.47
C GLU A 143 -14.75 11.25 -9.53
N THR A 144 -15.57 10.50 -8.79
CA THR A 144 -15.57 9.03 -8.85
C THR A 144 -16.51 8.58 -9.95
N GLY A 145 -15.94 8.08 -11.05
CA GLY A 145 -16.68 7.49 -12.16
C GLY A 145 -17.13 6.05 -11.90
N PRO A 146 -17.87 5.45 -12.86
CA PRO A 146 -18.28 4.05 -12.80
C PRO A 146 -17.09 3.11 -12.56
N GLY A 147 -17.27 2.08 -11.73
CA GLY A 147 -16.18 1.17 -11.37
C GLY A 147 -15.11 1.79 -10.45
N GLY A 148 -15.37 2.98 -9.89
CA GLY A 148 -14.51 3.66 -8.93
C GLY A 148 -13.27 4.32 -9.52
N VAL A 149 -13.24 4.50 -10.84
CA VAL A 149 -12.13 5.18 -11.52
C VAL A 149 -12.26 6.71 -11.43
N VAL A 150 -11.17 7.44 -11.66
CA VAL A 150 -11.21 8.91 -11.74
C VAL A 150 -11.96 9.34 -13.00
N ALA A 151 -12.97 10.18 -12.83
CA ALA A 151 -13.70 10.85 -13.89
C ALA A 151 -13.46 12.36 -13.83
N VAL A 152 -13.30 13.01 -14.97
CA VAL A 152 -13.20 14.46 -15.06
C VAL A 152 -14.19 14.95 -16.11
N GLN A 153 -15.00 15.93 -15.75
CA GLN A 153 -15.94 16.54 -16.69
C GLN A 153 -15.16 17.31 -17.76
N ILE A 154 -15.47 17.06 -19.03
CA ILE A 154 -14.86 17.72 -20.19
C ILE A 154 -15.94 18.34 -21.07
N ASN A 155 -15.65 19.52 -21.61
CA ASN A 155 -16.59 20.25 -22.48
C ASN A 155 -16.36 19.91 -23.96
N SER A 156 -15.14 19.47 -24.30
CA SER A 156 -14.77 19.04 -25.64
C SER A 156 -13.87 17.82 -25.58
N GLU A 157 -14.01 16.90 -26.54
CA GLU A 157 -13.08 15.79 -26.70
C GLU A 157 -11.63 16.25 -26.96
N ARG A 158 -11.42 17.50 -27.39
CA ARG A 158 -10.09 18.07 -27.64
C ARG A 158 -9.40 18.66 -26.40
N ASP A 159 -10.08 18.71 -25.26
CA ASP A 159 -9.49 19.28 -24.04
C ASP A 159 -8.28 18.45 -23.59
N ASN A 160 -7.13 19.09 -23.33
CA ASN A 160 -5.95 18.42 -22.80
C ASN A 160 -6.02 18.37 -21.27
N VAL A 161 -6.42 17.21 -20.74
CA VAL A 161 -6.59 17.00 -19.29
C VAL A 161 -5.42 16.19 -18.74
N VAL A 162 -4.67 16.79 -17.83
CA VAL A 162 -3.54 16.17 -17.14
C VAL A 162 -3.97 15.78 -15.73
N LEU A 163 -3.82 14.50 -15.41
CA LEU A 163 -4.04 13.99 -14.06
C LEU A 163 -2.73 13.96 -13.28
N SER A 164 -2.69 14.60 -12.11
CA SER A 164 -1.52 14.68 -11.24
C SER A 164 -1.82 14.13 -9.85
N LEU A 165 -0.86 13.38 -9.29
CA LEU A 165 -0.96 12.85 -7.93
C LEU A 165 -0.23 13.79 -6.97
N ARG A 166 -0.97 14.50 -6.11
CA ARG A 166 -0.33 15.31 -5.07
C ARG A 166 0.16 14.39 -3.95
N LYS A 167 1.46 14.39 -3.66
CA LYS A 167 2.02 13.60 -2.56
C LYS A 167 1.35 14.02 -1.24
N PRO A 168 0.67 13.11 -0.51
CA PRO A 168 -0.01 13.47 0.74
C PRO A 168 0.99 13.96 1.79
N ARG A 169 0.61 14.95 2.61
CA ARG A 169 1.45 15.46 3.71
C ARG A 169 1.85 14.34 4.68
N VAL A 170 0.91 13.43 4.96
CA VAL A 170 1.12 12.25 5.82
C VAL A 170 2.29 11.39 5.35
N ARG A 171 2.39 11.14 4.03
CA ARG A 171 3.47 10.33 3.46
C ARG A 171 4.84 10.96 3.72
N ARG A 172 4.96 12.29 3.62
CA ARG A 172 6.21 13.01 3.90
C ARG A 172 6.61 12.91 5.37
N SER A 173 5.64 12.99 6.28
CA SER A 173 5.89 12.81 7.72
C SER A 173 6.36 11.39 8.03
N CYS A 174 5.74 10.36 7.44
CA CYS A 174 6.16 8.97 7.62
C CYS A 174 7.58 8.71 7.10
N GLU A 175 7.96 9.31 5.96
CA GLU A 175 9.32 9.23 5.41
C GLU A 175 10.35 9.82 6.39
N LEU A 176 10.06 10.99 6.97
CA LEU A 176 10.90 11.63 7.98
C LEU A 176 11.04 10.78 9.25
N VAL A 177 9.92 10.31 9.81
CA VAL A 177 9.92 9.48 11.02
C VAL A 177 10.69 8.18 10.80
N SER A 178 10.52 7.53 9.65
CA SER A 178 11.25 6.31 9.31
C SER A 178 12.75 6.58 9.16
N GLY A 179 13.13 7.70 8.53
CA GLY A 179 14.53 8.11 8.42
C GLY A 179 15.18 8.35 9.79
N VAL A 180 14.49 9.03 10.70
CA VAL A 180 14.97 9.26 12.08
C VAL A 180 15.11 7.95 12.85
N ALA A 181 14.14 7.03 12.74
CA ALA A 181 14.20 5.73 13.40
C ALA A 181 15.41 4.90 12.96
N VAL A 182 15.73 4.90 11.65
CA VAL A 182 16.91 4.21 11.11
C VAL A 182 18.21 4.82 11.66
N LEU A 183 18.31 6.16 11.73
CA LEU A 183 19.48 6.83 12.30
C LEU A 183 19.69 6.48 13.78
N ILE A 184 18.62 6.40 14.56
CA ILE A 184 18.68 5.98 15.97
C ILE A 184 19.19 4.54 16.08
N LEU A 185 18.67 3.62 15.26
CA LEU A 185 19.11 2.22 15.26
C LEU A 185 20.61 2.09 14.92
N ILE A 186 21.08 2.85 13.93
CA ILE A 186 22.51 2.89 13.57
C ILE A 186 23.36 3.40 14.74
N ALA A 187 22.92 4.48 15.40
CA ALA A 187 23.63 5.05 16.54
C ALA A 187 23.72 4.07 17.73
N VAL A 188 22.62 3.38 18.05
CA VAL A 188 22.58 2.36 19.12
C VAL A 188 23.52 1.19 18.78
N ALA A 189 23.50 0.70 17.55
CA ALA A 189 24.38 -0.38 17.10
C ALA A 189 25.86 0.02 17.18
N ALA A 190 26.20 1.24 16.74
CA ALA A 190 27.56 1.77 16.81
C ALA A 190 28.04 1.91 18.26
N ALA A 191 27.21 2.49 19.14
CA ALA A 191 27.52 2.64 20.56
C ALA A 191 27.71 1.27 21.25
N GLY A 192 26.90 0.27 20.90
CA GLY A 192 27.04 -1.11 21.38
C GLY A 192 28.38 -1.74 20.97
N ARG A 193 28.83 -1.49 19.73
CA ARG A 193 30.12 -2.01 19.21
C ARG A 193 31.32 -1.35 19.89
N MET A 194 31.24 -0.04 20.15
CA MET A 194 32.28 0.71 20.87
C MET A 194 32.41 0.29 22.34
N ARG A 195 31.31 -0.07 23.00
CA ARG A 195 31.36 -0.58 24.38
C ARG A 195 32.04 -1.94 24.46
N ARG A 196 31.76 -2.84 23.51
CA ARG A 196 32.37 -4.19 23.47
C ARG A 196 33.88 -4.16 23.25
N THR A 197 34.37 -3.26 22.40
CA THR A 197 35.81 -3.10 22.14
C THR A 197 36.54 -2.56 23.37
N ARG A 198 35.98 -1.55 24.06
CA ARG A 198 36.55 -1.03 25.31
C ARG A 198 36.61 -2.05 26.45
N THR A 199 35.61 -2.92 26.60
CA THR A 199 35.67 -3.99 27.62
C THR A 199 36.63 -5.13 27.26
N ALA A 200 36.95 -5.31 25.98
CA ALA A 200 37.98 -6.28 25.58
C ALA A 200 39.39 -5.74 25.91
N GLU A 201 39.65 -4.46 25.62
CA GLU A 201 40.92 -3.79 25.93
C GLU A 201 41.20 -3.63 27.45
N ALA A 202 40.16 -3.67 28.29
CA ALA A 202 40.31 -3.52 29.75
C ALA A 202 40.61 -4.84 30.50
N ASN A 203 40.55 -5.98 29.80
CA ASN A 203 40.76 -7.32 30.38
C ASN A 203 42.07 -7.99 29.91
N ASP A 204 42.85 -7.33 29.03
CA ASP A 204 44.23 -7.68 28.66
C ASP A 204 45.22 -6.83 29.47
#